data_AF-A0A2V3UNE8-F1
#
_entry.id   AF-A0A2V3UNE8-F1
#
_cell.length_a   1.000
_cell.length_b   1.000
_cell.length_c   1.000
_cell.angle_alpha   90.00
_cell.angle_beta   90.00
_cell.angle_gamma   90.00
#
_symmetry.space_group_name_H-M   'P 1'
#
loop_
_entity.id
_entity.type
_entity.pdbx_description
1 polymer ?
#
loop_
_entity_poly.entity_id
_entity_poly.type
_entity_poly.pdbx_seq_one_letter_code
_entity_poly.pdbx_strand_id
1 'polypeptide(L)'
;MADQIMTAQMPGFRFTDPAIAQPEAPAAAPRQLKYWSAYRSGPTLSVSGMDAETGTTRTITGVSSLGPGPDSAICITDGEGQRWELVL
;
A
#
# COMPACT_ATOMS: atom_id res chain seq x y z
N MET A 1 54.27 2.93 10.91
CA MET A 1 53.81 1.58 10.52
C MET A 1 53.17 0.95 11.76
N ALA A 2 51.94 0.47 11.58
CA ALA A 2 51.12 -0.38 12.48
C ALA A 2 50.48 0.23 13.74
N ASP A 3 49.15 0.27 13.65
CA ASP A 3 48.07 0.52 14.61
C ASP A 3 48.12 -0.25 15.95
N GLN A 4 47.55 0.35 17.00
CA GLN A 4 46.41 -0.22 17.76
C GLN A 4 45.85 0.75 18.83
N ILE A 5 44.60 1.17 18.62
CA ILE A 5 43.48 1.38 19.58
C ILE A 5 43.78 1.65 21.08
N MET A 6 43.39 2.83 21.53
CA MET A 6 42.95 3.06 22.92
C MET A 6 41.59 3.76 22.94
N THR A 7 40.59 2.98 23.34
CA THR A 7 39.21 3.34 23.64
C THR A 7 39.13 4.20 24.91
N ALA A 8 38.46 5.34 24.85
CA ALA A 8 37.86 6.02 26.01
C ALA A 8 36.70 6.92 25.50
N GLN A 9 35.49 6.37 25.43
CA GLN A 9 34.36 6.69 26.31
C GLN A 9 33.99 8.17 26.37
N MET A 10 32.89 8.53 25.69
CA MET A 10 31.96 9.55 26.19
C MET A 10 30.50 9.07 26.00
N PRO A 11 29.62 9.41 26.96
CA PRO A 11 28.40 8.66 27.28
C PRO A 11 27.25 8.99 26.32
N GLY A 12 26.27 8.09 26.33
CA GLY A 12 25.13 8.09 25.43
C GLY A 12 24.49 9.46 25.24
N PHE A 13 24.46 9.90 23.99
CA PHE A 13 23.42 10.76 23.48
C PHE A 13 22.71 9.99 22.38
N ARG A 14 21.62 9.32 22.76
CA ARG A 14 20.54 9.02 21.82
C ARG A 14 19.99 10.37 21.38
N PHE A 15 20.57 10.96 20.34
CA PHE A 15 19.82 11.88 19.50
C PHE A 15 18.73 11.04 18.83
N THR A 16 17.59 10.90 19.51
CA THR A 16 16.33 10.71 18.81
C THR A 16 16.07 12.04 18.13
N ASP A 17 16.69 12.22 16.97
CA ASP A 17 16.30 13.29 16.07
C ASP A 17 14.90 12.92 15.57
N PRO A 18 13.84 13.69 15.92
CA PRO A 18 12.48 13.40 15.48
C PRO A 18 12.25 13.83 14.02
N ALA A 19 13.26 14.31 13.30
CA ALA A 19 13.14 14.92 11.99
C ALA A 19 13.66 14.08 10.82
N ILE A 20 14.18 12.86 11.04
CA ILE A 20 14.18 11.85 9.98
C ILE A 20 12.81 11.15 10.02
N ALA A 21 11.77 11.94 9.74
CA ALA A 21 10.53 11.39 9.22
C ALA A 21 10.95 10.58 7.99
N GLN A 22 10.96 9.26 8.12
CA GLN A 22 11.04 8.35 6.99
C GLN A 22 10.02 8.89 5.98
N PRO A 23 10.42 9.30 4.76
CA PRO A 23 9.45 9.77 3.79
C PRO A 23 8.52 8.60 3.57
N GLU A 24 7.33 8.69 4.16
CA GLU A 24 6.26 7.74 3.96
C GLU A 24 6.11 7.69 2.44
N ALA A 25 6.44 6.54 1.85
CA ALA A 25 6.35 6.39 0.40
C ALA A 25 4.94 6.88 0.03
N PRO A 26 4.80 7.84 -0.90
CA PRO A 26 3.51 8.44 -1.17
C PRO A 26 2.51 7.31 -1.41
N ALA A 27 1.48 7.24 -0.56
CA ALA A 27 0.46 6.21 -0.67
C ALA A 27 0.01 6.19 -2.13
N ALA A 28 0.16 5.05 -2.80
CA ALA A 28 -0.14 4.93 -4.22
C ALA A 28 -1.55 5.49 -4.44
N ALA A 29 -1.69 6.43 -5.38
CA ALA A 29 -2.98 7.04 -5.66
C ALA A 29 -4.00 5.92 -5.94
N PRO A 30 -5.22 6.02 -5.40
CA PRO A 30 -6.24 5.01 -5.63
C PRO A 30 -6.55 4.95 -7.13
N ARG A 31 -6.53 3.74 -7.69
CA ARG A 31 -6.85 3.49 -9.10
C ARG A 31 -8.32 3.18 -9.24
N GLN A 32 -8.94 3.53 -10.35
CA GLN A 32 -10.38 3.29 -10.54
C GLN A 32 -10.62 2.03 -11.37
N LEU A 33 -11.59 1.22 -10.93
CA LEU A 33 -12.05 0.03 -11.62
C LEU A 33 -13.54 0.19 -11.98
N LYS A 34 -13.83 0.25 -13.28
CA LYS A 34 -15.17 0.40 -13.86
C LYS A 34 -15.75 -0.94 -14.28
N TYR A 35 -17.08 -0.99 -14.43
CA TYR A 35 -17.80 -2.17 -14.94
C TYR A 35 -17.41 -3.45 -14.19
N TRP A 36 -17.24 -3.33 -12.88
CA TRP A 36 -16.62 -4.35 -12.07
C TRP A 36 -17.65 -5.40 -11.63
N SER A 37 -17.15 -6.60 -11.33
CA SER A 37 -17.87 -7.70 -10.73
C SER A 37 -17.03 -8.29 -9.60
N ALA A 38 -17.67 -8.71 -8.53
CA ALA A 38 -17.01 -9.33 -7.39
C ALA A 38 -17.49 -10.78 -7.25
N TYR A 39 -16.55 -11.69 -7.03
CA TYR A 39 -16.83 -13.11 -6.79
C TYR A 39 -16.05 -13.59 -5.58
N ARG A 40 -16.72 -14.31 -4.68
CA ARG A 40 -16.11 -14.91 -3.50
C ARG A 40 -16.11 -16.43 -3.64
N SER A 41 -14.95 -17.04 -3.46
CA SER A 41 -14.77 -18.50 -3.42
C SER A 41 -14.12 -18.88 -2.08
N GLY A 42 -14.93 -19.43 -1.17
CA GLY A 42 -14.49 -19.66 0.21
C GLY A 42 -14.06 -18.36 0.90
N PRO A 43 -12.84 -18.27 1.48
CA PRO A 43 -12.34 -17.06 2.10
C PRO A 43 -11.82 -16.01 1.10
N THR A 44 -11.58 -16.40 -0.16
CA THR A 44 -10.92 -15.55 -1.15
C THR A 44 -11.94 -14.69 -1.90
N LEU A 45 -11.72 -13.37 -1.90
CA LEU A 45 -12.45 -12.42 -2.73
C LEU A 45 -11.62 -12.05 -3.97
N SER A 46 -12.27 -12.11 -5.13
CA SER A 46 -11.72 -11.64 -6.40
C SER A 46 -12.64 -10.58 -7.00
N VAL A 47 -12.05 -9.55 -7.60
CA VAL A 47 -12.78 -8.48 -8.28
C VAL A 47 -12.22 -8.31 -9.69
N SER A 48 -13.09 -8.36 -10.69
CA SER A 48 -12.73 -8.18 -12.10
C SER A 48 -13.43 -6.96 -12.65
N GLY A 49 -12.73 -6.15 -13.44
CA GLY A 49 -13.31 -4.96 -14.07
C GLY A 49 -12.34 -4.30 -15.03
N MET A 50 -12.72 -3.14 -15.55
CA MET A 50 -11.90 -2.34 -16.45
C MET A 50 -11.16 -1.26 -15.67
N ASP A 51 -9.84 -1.27 -15.76
CA ASP A 51 -9.00 -0.21 -15.22
C ASP A 51 -9.29 1.11 -15.96
N ALA A 52 -9.72 2.13 -15.23
CA ALA A 52 -10.20 3.38 -15.82
C ALA A 52 -9.10 4.20 -16.48
N GLU A 53 -7.84 4.05 -16.05
CA GLU A 53 -6.71 4.77 -16.61
C GLU A 53 -6.25 4.14 -17.91
N THR A 54 -6.17 2.81 -17.95
CA THR A 54 -5.60 2.05 -19.07
C THR A 54 -6.64 1.47 -20.02
N GLY A 55 -7.92 1.45 -19.64
CA GLY A 55 -9.00 0.78 -20.37
C GLY A 55 -8.87 -0.75 -20.41
N THR A 56 -7.93 -1.32 -19.66
CA THR A 56 -7.62 -2.76 -19.70
C THR A 56 -8.46 -3.51 -18.69
N THR A 57 -9.02 -4.66 -19.10
CA THR A 57 -9.69 -5.57 -18.15
C THR A 57 -8.65 -6.21 -17.24
N ARG A 58 -8.85 -6.07 -15.92
CA ARG A 58 -7.99 -6.67 -14.89
C ARG A 58 -8.83 -7.49 -13.92
N THR A 59 -8.20 -8.53 -13.38
CA THR A 59 -8.74 -9.37 -12.31
C THR A 59 -7.81 -9.28 -11.12
N ILE A 60 -8.33 -8.75 -10.02
CA ILE A 60 -7.66 -8.62 -8.73
C ILE A 60 -8.08 -9.82 -7.89
N THR A 61 -7.16 -10.75 -7.67
CA THR A 61 -7.37 -11.91 -6.79
C THR A 61 -6.79 -11.64 -5.41
N GLY A 62 -7.37 -12.24 -4.38
CA GLY A 62 -6.84 -12.11 -3.01
C GLY A 62 -7.00 -10.70 -2.45
N VAL A 63 -8.17 -10.09 -2.65
CA VAL A 63 -8.50 -8.79 -2.05
C VAL A 63 -8.32 -8.86 -0.53
N SER A 64 -7.42 -8.04 -0.01
CA SER A 64 -7.02 -8.01 1.39
C SER A 64 -7.98 -7.19 2.26
N SER A 65 -8.65 -6.20 1.66
CA SER A 65 -9.69 -5.41 2.32
C SER A 65 -10.79 -5.02 1.33
N LEU A 66 -12.04 -5.01 1.77
CA LEU A 66 -13.18 -4.44 1.06
C LEU A 66 -13.95 -3.56 2.04
N GLY A 67 -14.24 -2.32 1.65
CA GLY A 67 -14.98 -1.41 2.52
C GLY A 67 -15.29 -0.07 1.88
N PRO A 68 -15.99 0.82 2.61
CA PRO A 68 -16.26 2.17 2.13
C PRO A 68 -14.95 2.97 2.01
N GLY A 69 -14.82 3.67 0.90
CA GLY A 69 -13.82 4.69 0.64
C GLY A 69 -14.30 6.09 0.98
N PRO A 70 -13.48 7.11 0.68
CA PRO A 70 -13.94 8.49 0.67
C PRO A 70 -15.12 8.64 -0.32
N ASP A 71 -15.97 9.65 -0.09
CA ASP A 71 -17.07 10.02 -0.99
C ASP A 71 -18.09 8.90 -1.27
N SER A 72 -18.27 7.98 -0.32
CA SER A 72 -19.18 6.83 -0.45
C SER A 72 -18.82 5.87 -1.60
N ALA A 73 -17.58 5.93 -2.10
CA ALA A 73 -17.07 4.93 -3.02
C ALA A 73 -16.87 3.59 -2.30
N ILE A 74 -16.81 2.49 -3.04
CA ILE A 74 -16.36 1.20 -2.49
C ILE A 74 -14.88 1.07 -2.85
N CYS A 75 -14.03 0.79 -1.85
CA CYS A 75 -12.62 0.53 -2.08
C CYS A 75 -12.26 -0.91 -1.79
N ILE A 76 -11.33 -1.43 -2.58
CA ILE A 76 -10.59 -2.66 -2.30
C ILE A 76 -9.10 -2.38 -2.22
N THR A 77 -8.39 -3.25 -1.53
CA THR A 77 -6.92 -3.30 -1.57
C THR A 77 -6.52 -4.65 -2.12
N ASP A 78 -5.63 -4.67 -3.11
CA ASP A 78 -5.11 -5.92 -3.64
C ASP A 78 -4.03 -6.52 -2.73
N GLY A 79 -3.47 -7.66 -3.15
CA GLY A 79 -2.40 -8.34 -2.42
C GLY A 79 -1.05 -7.60 -2.44
N GLU A 80 -0.87 -6.64 -3.35
CA GLU A 80 0.34 -5.81 -3.47
C GLU A 80 0.22 -4.50 -2.68
N GLY A 81 -0.93 -4.25 -2.05
CA GLY A 81 -1.21 -3.04 -1.29
C GLY A 81 -1.73 -1.88 -2.12
N GLN A 82 -2.01 -2.09 -3.41
CA GLN A 82 -2.60 -1.05 -4.26
C GLN A 82 -4.10 -0.93 -3.95
N ARG A 83 -4.52 0.30 -3.68
CA ARG A 83 -5.92 0.64 -3.46
C ARG A 83 -6.63 0.85 -4.78
N TRP A 84 -7.82 0.26 -4.89
CA TRP A 84 -8.72 0.43 -6.01
C TRP A 84 -10.05 0.99 -5.55
N GLU A 85 -10.56 1.97 -6.26
CA GLU A 85 -11.89 2.52 -6.13
C GLU A 85 -12.80 1.86 -7.17
N LEU A 86 -13.88 1.26 -6.70
CA LEU A 86 -14.87 0.57 -7.52
C LEU A 86 -15.93 1.57 -7.94
N VAL A 87 -15.92 1.94 -9.22
CA VAL A 87 -16.80 2.96 -9.79
C VAL A 87 -17.88 2.27 -10.64
N LEU A 88 -19.13 2.67 -10.43
CA LEU A 88 -20.29 2.19 -11.19
C LEU A 88 -20.39 2.87 -12.56
#